data_AF-A0A6P8WRT2-F1
#
_entry.id   AF-A0A6P8WRT2-F1
#
_cell.length_a   1.000
_cell.length_b   1.000
_cell.length_c   1.000
_cell.angle_alpha   90.00
_cell.angle_beta   90.00
_cell.angle_gamma   90.00
#
_symmetry.space_group_name_H-M   'P 1'
#
loop_
_entity.id
_entity.type
_entity.pdbx_description
1 polymer ?
#
loop_
_entity_poly.entity_id
_entity_poly.type
_entity_poly.pdbx_seq_one_letter_code
_entity_poly.pdbx_strand_id
1 'polypeptide(L)'
;MDKLTTEDNTTVSKIKVLAIGDPDEDLPKEPETSKYLYQQNLQADFRKHLGYLLLGTRSPIEVVEDWNTVRRFEAKSVKEDKKPRQYSFYFTKPGKWVPGTMISGPVLHGAAVLEEVKKRLSEENWISENVIQTPLKTKESKEYYNSDMFIQKVVSDAIDTDGTRLFKYVLNLHRAYMNENKRRK
;
A
#
# COMPACT_ATOMS: atom_id res chain seq x y z
N MET A 1 78.90 -25.70 9.86
CA MET A 1 78.55 -25.89 8.45
C MET A 1 77.05 -26.02 8.38
N ASP A 2 76.47 -25.03 7.73
CA ASP A 2 75.04 -24.71 7.67
C ASP A 2 74.20 -25.70 6.86
N LYS A 3 72.90 -25.69 7.16
CA LYS A 3 71.70 -25.89 6.32
C LYS A 3 70.63 -26.59 7.17
N LEU A 4 69.36 -26.22 7.17
CA LEU A 4 68.59 -25.26 6.40
C LEU A 4 67.33 -24.99 7.26
N THR A 5 67.02 -23.73 7.52
CA THR A 5 65.73 -23.30 8.03
C THR A 5 64.69 -23.50 6.92
N THR A 6 63.61 -24.22 7.22
CA THR A 6 62.37 -24.13 6.46
C THR A 6 61.27 -23.78 7.44
N GLU A 7 60.96 -22.49 7.50
CA GLU A 7 59.76 -21.94 8.11
C GLU A 7 58.55 -22.41 7.30
N ASP A 8 57.75 -23.31 7.87
CA ASP A 8 56.41 -23.57 7.36
C ASP A 8 55.46 -22.53 7.97
N ASN A 9 55.44 -21.35 7.35
CA ASN A 9 54.48 -20.29 7.67
C ASN A 9 53.09 -20.73 7.19
N THR A 10 52.44 -21.58 7.98
CA THR A 10 51.00 -21.78 7.90
C THR A 10 50.32 -20.49 8.34
N THR A 11 50.15 -19.56 7.40
CA THR A 11 49.29 -18.39 7.56
C THR A 11 47.84 -18.86 7.64
N VAL A 12 47.40 -19.20 8.85
CA VAL A 12 45.97 -19.23 9.17
C VAL A 12 45.48 -17.79 9.10
N SER A 13 44.98 -17.42 7.91
CA SER A 13 44.29 -16.15 7.72
C SER A 13 43.11 -16.12 8.67
N LYS A 14 43.28 -15.41 9.79
CA LYS A 14 42.19 -15.12 10.72
C LYS A 14 41.15 -14.33 9.95
N ILE A 15 40.07 -15.01 9.56
CA ILE A 15 38.88 -14.37 9.01
C ILE A 15 38.37 -13.40 10.08
N LYS A 16 38.66 -12.11 9.88
CA LYS A 16 38.16 -11.03 10.70
C LYS A 16 36.71 -10.80 10.30
N VAL A 17 35.82 -11.58 10.90
CA VAL A 17 34.38 -11.37 10.77
C VAL A 17 34.07 -10.06 11.50
N LEU A 18 33.61 -9.05 10.77
CA LEU A 18 33.11 -7.80 11.33
C LEU A 18 31.80 -8.10 12.07
N ALA A 19 31.90 -8.47 13.34
CA ALA A 19 30.77 -8.39 14.25
C ALA A 19 30.57 -6.90 14.56
N ILE A 20 29.45 -6.33 14.08
CA ILE A 20 29.02 -4.98 14.45
C ILE A 20 28.04 -5.13 15.61
N GLY A 21 28.41 -4.57 16.76
CA GLY A 21 27.56 -4.46 17.94
C GLY A 21 28.37 -4.64 19.23
N ASP A 22 28.92 -3.55 19.76
CA ASP A 22 29.33 -3.51 21.17
C ASP A 22 28.07 -3.49 22.05
N PRO A 23 28.02 -4.19 23.20
CA PRO A 23 26.78 -4.34 23.96
C PRO A 23 26.36 -3.14 24.82
N ASP A 24 27.15 -2.06 24.90
CA ASP A 24 26.93 -1.00 25.90
C ASP A 24 27.11 0.42 25.34
N GLU A 25 26.58 0.68 24.14
CA GLU A 25 26.28 2.06 23.75
C GLU A 25 24.79 2.33 23.94
N ASP A 26 24.46 3.17 24.93
CA ASP A 26 23.17 3.84 25.01
C ASP A 26 22.97 4.63 23.71
N LEU A 27 22.34 3.98 22.72
CA LEU A 27 22.03 4.59 21.45
C LEU A 27 21.18 5.84 21.72
N PRO A 28 21.59 7.04 21.29
CA PRO A 28 20.72 8.20 21.35
C PRO A 28 19.45 7.83 20.58
N LYS A 29 18.29 7.94 21.24
CA LYS A 29 16.98 7.71 20.61
C LYS A 29 16.99 8.39 19.24
N GLU A 30 16.98 7.59 18.17
CA GLU A 30 16.94 8.12 16.82
C GLU A 30 15.79 9.13 16.75
N PRO A 31 16.03 10.37 16.30
CA PRO A 31 14.95 11.33 16.15
C PRO A 31 13.94 10.70 15.18
N GLU A 32 12.66 10.73 15.51
CA GLU A 32 11.60 10.13 14.69
C GLU A 32 11.72 10.52 13.20
N THR A 33 12.26 11.71 12.94
CA THR A 33 12.62 12.24 11.62
C THR A 33 13.56 11.33 10.80
N SER A 34 14.54 10.64 11.39
CA SER A 34 15.44 9.72 10.65
C SER A 34 14.69 8.48 10.16
N LYS A 35 13.77 7.97 10.96
CA LYS A 35 12.92 6.82 10.64
C LYS A 35 11.96 7.11 9.50
N TYR A 36 11.36 8.31 9.49
CA TYR A 36 10.49 8.75 8.39
C TYR A 36 11.26 8.88 7.06
N LEU A 37 12.45 9.48 7.09
CA LEU A 37 13.29 9.61 5.90
C LEU A 37 13.74 8.25 5.36
N TYR A 38 14.11 7.32 6.25
CA TYR A 38 14.43 5.94 5.88
C TYR A 38 13.25 5.22 5.22
N GLN A 39 12.05 5.35 5.77
CA GLN A 39 10.83 4.75 5.20
C GLN A 39 10.49 5.32 3.82
N GLN A 40 10.64 6.63 3.63
CA GLN A 40 10.41 7.28 2.33
C GLN A 40 11.43 6.80 1.29
N ASN A 41 12.71 6.72 1.64
CA ASN A 41 13.76 6.22 0.76
C ASN A 41 13.52 4.75 0.37
N LEU A 42 13.14 3.91 1.34
CA LEU A 42 12.82 2.51 1.09
C LEU A 42 11.61 2.34 0.16
N GLN A 43 10.58 3.19 0.30
CA GLN A 43 9.45 3.18 -0.62
C GLN A 43 9.84 3.63 -2.04
N ALA A 44 10.67 4.65 -2.17
CA ALA A 44 11.14 5.14 -3.47
C ALA A 44 11.98 4.08 -4.19
N ASP A 45 12.94 3.46 -3.50
CA ASP A 45 13.76 2.38 -4.04
C ASP A 45 12.93 1.16 -4.42
N PHE A 46 11.95 0.80 -3.58
CA PHE A 46 11.01 -0.28 -3.89
C PHE A 46 10.21 0.00 -5.15
N ARG A 47 9.63 1.21 -5.29
CA ARG A 47 8.85 1.61 -6.48
C ARG A 47 9.68 1.57 -7.74
N LYS A 48 10.92 2.08 -7.66
CA LYS A 48 11.87 2.04 -8.77
C LYS A 48 12.19 0.60 -9.16
N HIS A 49 12.49 -0.26 -8.19
CA HIS A 49 12.73 -1.68 -8.41
C HIS A 49 11.53 -2.38 -9.04
N LEU A 50 10.33 -2.11 -8.53
CA LEU A 50 9.09 -2.66 -9.08
C LEU A 50 8.84 -2.19 -10.52
N GLY A 51 9.12 -0.92 -10.82
CA GLY A 51 9.05 -0.39 -12.18
C GLY A 51 9.95 -1.15 -13.16
N TYR A 52 11.21 -1.41 -12.77
CA TYR A 52 12.11 -2.24 -13.57
C TYR A 52 11.58 -3.65 -13.81
N LEU A 53 11.04 -4.29 -12.77
CA LEU A 53 10.48 -5.64 -12.87
C LEU A 53 9.26 -5.70 -13.79
N LEU A 54 8.36 -4.73 -13.70
CA LEU A 54 7.11 -4.73 -14.45
C LEU A 54 7.30 -4.34 -15.92
N LEU A 55 8.23 -3.43 -16.21
CA LEU A 55 8.39 -2.85 -17.56
C LEU A 55 9.53 -3.51 -18.35
N GLY A 56 10.39 -4.29 -17.69
CA GLY A 56 11.52 -4.96 -18.33
C GLY A 56 12.55 -4.01 -18.95
N THR A 57 12.50 -2.72 -18.59
CA THR A 57 13.38 -1.69 -19.14
C THR A 57 14.75 -1.70 -18.45
N ARG A 58 15.80 -1.39 -19.21
CA ARG A 58 17.17 -1.23 -18.64
C ARG A 58 17.35 0.11 -17.94
N SER A 59 16.56 1.12 -18.32
CA SER A 59 16.59 2.47 -17.75
C SER A 59 15.48 2.65 -16.71
N PRO A 60 15.77 3.32 -15.57
CA PRO A 60 14.74 3.65 -14.60
C PRO A 60 13.72 4.56 -15.27
N ILE A 61 12.46 4.15 -15.22
CA ILE A 61 11.36 5.04 -15.52
C ILE A 61 11.09 5.83 -14.25
N GLU A 62 11.03 7.14 -14.39
CA GLU A 62 10.60 8.00 -13.30
C GLU A 62 9.15 7.65 -12.96
N VAL A 63 8.94 7.14 -11.75
CA VAL A 63 7.59 6.82 -11.26
C VAL A 63 6.96 8.13 -10.81
N VAL A 64 6.27 8.79 -11.73
CA VAL A 64 5.50 10.00 -11.42
C VAL A 64 4.12 9.56 -10.90
N GLU A 65 3.78 9.97 -9.67
CA GLU A 65 2.42 9.83 -9.15
C GLU A 65 1.50 10.84 -9.85
N ASP A 66 0.88 10.41 -10.95
CA ASP A 66 -0.21 11.18 -11.56
C ASP A 66 -1.57 10.58 -11.20
N TRP A 67 -2.13 11.11 -10.13
CA TRP A 67 -3.46 10.76 -9.63
C TRP A 67 -4.59 11.04 -10.63
N ASN A 68 -4.35 11.83 -11.68
CA ASN A 68 -5.30 12.10 -12.75
C ASN A 68 -5.24 11.07 -13.87
N THR A 69 -4.24 10.19 -13.90
CA THR A 69 -4.13 9.12 -14.92
C THR A 69 -4.83 7.83 -14.49
N VAL A 70 -5.13 7.70 -13.20
CA VAL A 70 -5.81 6.54 -12.65
C VAL A 70 -7.30 6.77 -12.50
N ARG A 71 -8.07 5.69 -12.63
CA ARG A 71 -9.49 5.72 -12.30
C ARG A 71 -9.67 5.75 -10.79
N ARG A 72 -10.78 6.32 -10.31
CA ARG A 72 -10.99 6.55 -8.88
C ARG A 72 -12.33 6.00 -8.43
N PHE A 73 -12.35 5.42 -7.24
CA PHE A 73 -13.58 5.11 -6.53
C PHE A 73 -13.89 6.25 -5.57
N GLU A 74 -15.14 6.70 -5.56
CA GLU A 74 -15.55 7.90 -4.87
C GLU A 74 -16.85 7.65 -4.10
N ALA A 75 -16.96 8.31 -2.94
CA ALA A 75 -18.21 8.42 -2.21
C ALA A 75 -18.59 9.88 -2.03
N LYS A 76 -19.87 10.18 -2.26
CA LYS A 76 -20.46 11.51 -2.08
C LYS A 76 -21.51 11.47 -0.98
N SER A 77 -21.52 12.49 -0.13
CA SER A 77 -22.54 12.70 0.89
C SER A 77 -23.48 13.81 0.42
N VAL A 78 -24.78 13.53 0.35
CA VAL A 78 -25.82 14.49 -0.03
C VAL A 78 -26.79 14.63 1.13
N LYS A 79 -26.96 15.87 1.61
CA LYS A 79 -27.95 16.21 2.63
C LYS A 79 -28.79 17.38 2.12
N GLU A 80 -30.03 17.07 1.73
CA GLU A 80 -31.03 18.08 1.41
C GLU A 80 -31.83 18.43 2.66
N ASP A 81 -32.37 19.65 2.71
CA ASP A 81 -33.18 20.10 3.83
C ASP A 81 -34.39 19.19 4.04
N LYS A 82 -34.61 18.79 5.29
CA LYS A 82 -35.72 17.92 5.74
C LYS A 82 -35.74 16.52 5.11
N LYS A 83 -34.68 16.10 4.39
CA LYS A 83 -34.53 14.72 3.90
C LYS A 83 -33.41 13.98 4.65
N PRO A 84 -33.50 12.65 4.77
CA PRO A 84 -32.40 11.85 5.28
C PRO A 84 -31.16 12.01 4.38
N ARG A 85 -29.98 11.98 4.99
CA ARG A 85 -28.71 12.03 4.26
C ARG A 85 -28.54 10.76 3.43
N GLN A 86 -28.03 10.93 2.22
CA GLN A 86 -27.73 9.85 1.29
C GLN A 86 -26.23 9.80 1.00
N TYR A 87 -25.71 8.59 0.84
CA TYR A 87 -24.35 8.34 0.40
C TYR A 87 -24.35 7.60 -0.91
N SER A 88 -23.73 8.19 -1.93
CA SER A 88 -23.64 7.60 -3.27
C SER A 88 -22.21 7.17 -3.56
N PHE A 89 -22.05 5.96 -4.10
CA PHE A 89 -20.78 5.37 -4.48
C PHE A 89 -20.64 5.31 -6.00
N TYR A 90 -19.49 5.67 -6.54
CA TYR A 90 -19.30 5.68 -7.99
C TYR A 90 -17.83 5.56 -8.38
N PHE A 91 -17.64 5.25 -9.65
CA PHE A 91 -16.34 5.07 -10.26
C PHE A 91 -16.14 6.12 -11.35
N THR A 92 -15.07 6.91 -11.24
CA THR A 92 -14.78 8.01 -12.14
C THR A 92 -13.63 7.68 -13.09
N LYS A 93 -13.74 8.25 -14.29
CA LYS A 93 -12.67 8.18 -15.30
C LYS A 93 -11.47 9.03 -14.85
N PRO A 94 -10.26 8.73 -15.34
CA PRO A 94 -9.09 9.53 -15.04
C PRO A 94 -9.32 11.01 -15.40
N GLY A 95 -8.79 11.91 -14.59
CA GLY A 95 -8.88 13.37 -14.77
C GLY A 95 -10.27 13.95 -14.53
N LYS A 96 -11.23 13.15 -14.07
CA LYS A 96 -12.55 13.64 -13.66
C LYS A 96 -12.67 13.65 -12.14
N TRP A 97 -13.18 14.76 -11.62
CA TRP A 97 -13.51 14.92 -10.21
C TRP A 97 -15.01 15.21 -10.07
N VAL A 98 -15.66 14.61 -9.07
CA VAL A 98 -17.06 14.91 -8.78
C VAL A 98 -17.15 15.97 -7.68
N PRO A 99 -17.87 17.09 -7.91
CA PRO A 99 -18.07 18.08 -6.86
C PRO A 99 -18.84 17.50 -5.66
N GLY A 100 -18.34 17.78 -4.46
CA GLY A 100 -18.90 17.29 -3.20
C GLY A 100 -18.48 15.86 -2.85
N THR A 101 -17.44 15.32 -3.50
CA THR A 101 -16.83 14.05 -3.09
C THR A 101 -16.30 14.15 -1.67
N MET A 102 -16.74 13.20 -0.84
CA MET A 102 -16.39 13.09 0.57
C MET A 102 -15.09 12.30 0.74
N ILE A 103 -14.90 11.25 -0.05
CA ILE A 103 -13.68 10.44 -0.07
C ILE A 103 -13.47 9.91 -1.50
N SER A 104 -12.20 9.83 -1.90
CA SER A 104 -11.79 9.37 -3.21
C SER A 104 -10.45 8.66 -3.12
N GLY A 105 -10.30 7.53 -3.80
CA GLY A 105 -9.00 6.86 -3.91
C GLY A 105 -8.81 6.15 -5.25
N PRO A 106 -7.55 5.87 -5.63
CA PRO A 106 -7.21 5.14 -6.84
C PRO A 106 -7.77 3.72 -6.78
N VAL A 107 -8.33 3.22 -7.87
CA VAL A 107 -8.69 1.79 -7.96
C VAL A 107 -8.45 1.27 -9.37
N LEU A 108 -8.03 0.01 -9.46
CA LEU A 108 -7.95 -0.67 -10.75
C LEU A 108 -9.31 -1.20 -11.18
N HIS A 109 -10.07 -1.75 -10.24
CA HIS A 109 -11.35 -2.39 -10.50
C HIS A 109 -12.46 -1.85 -9.58
N GLY A 110 -13.09 -0.76 -10.01
CA GLY A 110 -14.13 -0.10 -9.21
C GLY A 110 -15.33 -1.00 -8.83
N ALA A 111 -15.68 -1.99 -9.66
CA ALA A 111 -16.74 -2.93 -9.34
C ALA A 111 -16.38 -3.83 -8.14
N ALA A 112 -15.13 -4.32 -8.06
CA ALA A 112 -14.69 -5.13 -6.91
C ALA A 112 -14.67 -4.31 -5.63
N VAL A 113 -14.28 -3.04 -5.71
CA VAL A 113 -14.31 -2.13 -4.56
C VAL A 113 -15.76 -1.88 -4.12
N LEU A 114 -16.68 -1.66 -5.05
CA LEU A 114 -18.11 -1.54 -4.74
C LEU A 114 -18.67 -2.80 -4.08
N GLU A 115 -18.32 -3.99 -4.56
CA GLU A 115 -18.72 -5.26 -3.93
C GLU A 115 -18.21 -5.36 -2.49
N GLU A 116 -16.97 -4.94 -2.25
CA GLU A 116 -16.32 -4.96 -0.94
C GLU A 116 -16.96 -3.93 0.02
N VAL A 117 -17.42 -2.79 -0.51
CA VAL A 117 -18.26 -1.81 0.21
C VAL A 117 -19.64 -2.40 0.52
N LYS A 118 -20.32 -2.99 -0.47
CA LYS A 118 -21.63 -3.64 -0.31
C LYS A 118 -21.60 -4.75 0.74
N LYS A 119 -20.52 -5.54 0.76
CA LYS A 119 -20.31 -6.59 1.74
C LYS A 119 -20.20 -6.03 3.17
N ARG A 120 -19.49 -4.91 3.36
CA ARG A 120 -19.33 -4.25 4.68
C ARG A 120 -20.59 -3.54 5.16
N LEU A 121 -21.38 -3.01 4.23
CA LEU A 121 -22.61 -2.26 4.52
C LEU A 121 -23.86 -3.09 4.21
N SER A 122 -23.76 -4.41 4.20
CA SER A 122 -24.83 -5.31 3.74
C SER A 122 -26.12 -5.17 4.57
N GLU A 123 -25.97 -4.81 5.85
CA GLU A 123 -27.08 -4.60 6.78
C GLU A 123 -27.71 -3.21 6.65
N GLU A 124 -27.06 -2.28 5.94
CA GLU A 124 -27.50 -0.90 5.82
C GLU A 124 -28.68 -0.71 4.88
N ASN A 125 -29.31 0.47 4.94
CA ASN A 125 -30.47 0.79 4.11
C ASN A 125 -30.06 1.22 2.69
N TRP A 126 -29.89 0.24 1.80
CA TRP A 126 -29.68 0.45 0.37
C TRP A 126 -30.99 0.86 -0.32
N ILE A 127 -31.03 2.10 -0.82
CA ILE A 127 -32.18 2.63 -1.57
C ILE A 127 -32.01 2.48 -3.08
N SER A 128 -30.79 2.19 -3.54
CA SER A 128 -30.49 1.79 -4.91
C SER A 128 -29.21 0.96 -4.94
N GLU A 129 -28.78 0.51 -6.12
CA GLU A 129 -27.57 -0.29 -6.29
C GLU A 129 -26.32 0.34 -5.65
N ASN A 130 -26.21 1.67 -5.69
CA ASN A 130 -25.00 2.39 -5.30
C ASN A 130 -25.27 3.48 -4.26
N VAL A 131 -26.45 3.47 -3.62
CA VAL A 131 -26.85 4.51 -2.68
C VAL A 131 -27.43 3.90 -1.42
N ILE A 132 -26.90 4.33 -0.28
CA ILE A 132 -27.47 4.07 1.04
C ILE A 132 -28.02 5.35 1.65
N GLN A 133 -28.94 5.20 2.60
CA GLN A 133 -29.60 6.31 3.25
C GLN A 133 -29.56 6.18 4.78
N THR A 134 -29.38 7.30 5.48
CA THR A 134 -29.53 7.36 6.94
C THR A 134 -31.00 7.17 7.38
N PRO A 135 -31.27 6.77 8.64
CA PRO A 135 -30.31 6.41 9.68
C PRO A 135 -29.55 5.12 9.34
N LEU A 136 -28.24 5.10 9.61
CA LEU A 136 -27.45 3.88 9.49
C LEU A 136 -27.81 2.95 10.65
N LYS A 137 -27.89 1.64 10.39
CA LYS A 137 -28.26 0.62 11.37
C LYS A 137 -27.10 0.26 12.28
N THR A 138 -25.86 0.34 11.79
CA THR A 138 -24.67 0.03 12.58
C THR A 138 -24.60 0.94 13.82
N LYS A 139 -24.61 0.33 15.01
CA LYS A 139 -24.60 1.04 16.31
C LYS A 139 -23.21 1.34 16.87
N GLU A 140 -22.14 1.04 16.14
CA GLU A 140 -20.77 1.10 16.67
C GLU A 140 -19.89 2.04 15.83
N SER A 141 -19.11 2.96 16.39
CA SER A 141 -18.57 3.03 17.74
C SER A 141 -18.71 4.42 18.35
N LYS A 142 -18.55 4.50 19.68
CA LYS A 142 -18.31 5.75 20.42
C LYS A 142 -17.08 6.54 19.92
N GLU A 143 -16.29 5.98 19.01
CA GLU A 143 -15.11 6.59 18.39
C GLU A 143 -15.43 7.25 17.03
N TYR A 144 -16.53 6.87 16.36
CA TYR A 144 -16.92 7.47 15.08
C TYR A 144 -17.93 8.59 15.27
N TYR A 145 -17.41 9.81 15.46
CA TYR A 145 -18.17 11.01 15.79
C TYR A 145 -19.29 11.42 14.79
N ASN A 146 -19.41 10.82 13.59
CA ASN A 146 -20.50 11.07 12.63
C ASN A 146 -20.61 9.97 11.55
N SER A 147 -21.80 9.80 10.96
CA SER A 147 -22.05 8.84 9.86
C SER A 147 -21.13 9.03 8.65
N ASP A 148 -20.71 10.26 8.34
CA ASP A 148 -19.76 10.54 7.25
C ASP A 148 -18.42 9.82 7.50
N MET A 149 -17.91 9.83 8.73
CA MET A 149 -16.62 9.21 9.08
C MET A 149 -16.69 7.67 9.02
N PHE A 150 -17.83 7.10 9.43
CA PHE A 150 -18.07 5.66 9.27
C PHE A 150 -18.03 5.24 7.79
N ILE A 151 -18.73 5.98 6.92
CA ILE A 151 -18.71 5.70 5.48
C ILE A 151 -17.32 5.92 4.88
N GLN A 152 -16.60 6.98 5.27
CA GLN A 152 -15.22 7.21 4.83
C GLN A 152 -14.31 6.04 5.19
N LYS A 153 -14.40 5.55 6.44
CA LYS A 153 -13.61 4.39 6.87
C LYS A 153 -13.92 3.15 6.04
N VAL A 154 -15.20 2.83 5.86
CA VAL A 154 -15.61 1.66 5.08
C VAL A 154 -15.09 1.73 3.64
N VAL A 155 -15.15 2.91 3.02
CA VAL A 155 -14.64 3.13 1.66
C VAL A 155 -13.11 3.03 1.62
N SER A 156 -12.41 3.61 2.60
CA SER A 156 -10.94 3.50 2.71
C SER A 156 -10.51 2.04 2.83
N ASP A 157 -11.11 1.29 3.76
CA ASP A 157 -10.78 -0.12 3.99
C ASP A 157 -11.04 -0.98 2.73
N ALA A 158 -12.08 -0.67 1.96
CA ALA A 158 -12.38 -1.36 0.71
C ALA A 158 -11.35 -1.08 -0.38
N ILE A 159 -10.89 0.17 -0.51
CA ILE A 159 -9.82 0.58 -1.43
C ILE A 159 -8.49 -0.09 -1.04
N ASP A 160 -8.15 -0.10 0.25
CA ASP A 160 -6.94 -0.74 0.76
C ASP A 160 -6.95 -2.26 0.55
N THR A 161 -8.14 -2.87 0.63
CA THR A 161 -8.32 -4.29 0.30
C THR A 161 -8.00 -4.57 -1.18
N ASP A 162 -8.44 -3.70 -2.09
CA ASP A 162 -8.11 -3.82 -3.53
C ASP A 162 -6.61 -3.64 -3.78
N GLY A 163 -6.00 -2.62 -3.16
CA GLY A 163 -4.55 -2.39 -3.23
C GLY A 163 -3.74 -3.59 -2.72
N THR A 164 -4.18 -4.20 -1.61
CA THR A 164 -3.56 -5.41 -1.04
C THR A 164 -3.70 -6.61 -1.99
N ARG A 165 -4.86 -6.79 -2.63
CA ARG A 165 -5.09 -7.86 -3.61
C ARG A 165 -4.16 -7.70 -4.81
N LEU A 166 -4.04 -6.49 -5.34
CA LEU A 166 -3.12 -6.17 -6.44
C LEU A 166 -1.68 -6.48 -6.06
N PHE A 167 -1.23 -6.02 -4.90
CA PHE A 167 0.13 -6.26 -4.44
C PHE A 167 0.44 -7.76 -4.35
N LYS A 168 -0.46 -8.54 -3.75
CA LYS A 168 -0.33 -10.01 -3.66
C LYS A 168 -0.27 -10.65 -5.05
N TYR A 169 -1.08 -10.20 -5.99
CA TYR A 169 -1.07 -10.69 -7.36
C TYR A 169 0.29 -10.45 -8.04
N VAL A 170 0.79 -9.22 -7.99
CA VAL A 170 2.10 -8.86 -8.57
C VAL A 170 3.23 -9.64 -7.91
N LEU A 171 3.19 -9.80 -6.59
CA LEU A 171 4.17 -10.60 -5.85
C LEU A 171 4.17 -12.07 -6.29
N ASN A 172 3.00 -12.66 -6.53
CA ASN A 172 2.87 -14.03 -7.01
C ASN A 172 3.44 -14.19 -8.43
N LEU A 173 3.19 -13.24 -9.33
CA LEU A 173 3.80 -13.21 -10.67
C LEU A 173 5.33 -13.17 -10.59
N HIS A 174 5.87 -12.30 -9.74
CA HIS A 174 7.32 -12.21 -9.54
C HIS A 174 7.92 -13.52 -9.03
N ARG A 175 7.29 -14.16 -8.04
CA ARG A 175 7.73 -15.46 -7.51
C ARG A 175 7.73 -16.55 -8.58
N ALA A 176 6.70 -16.61 -9.43
CA ALA A 176 6.63 -17.56 -10.53
C ALA A 176 7.78 -17.36 -11.53
N TYR A 177 8.01 -16.12 -11.95
CA TYR A 177 9.12 -15.76 -12.84
C TYR A 177 10.49 -16.16 -12.27
N MET A 178 10.74 -15.87 -10.98
CA MET A 178 11.99 -16.24 -10.32
C MET A 178 12.20 -17.75 -10.26
N ASN A 179 11.13 -18.52 -10.06
CA ASN A 179 11.21 -19.99 -10.04
C ASN A 179 11.47 -20.58 -11.43
N GLU A 180 10.88 -20.02 -12.49
CA GLU A 180 11.16 -20.44 -13.87
C GLU A 180 12.60 -20.16 -14.27
N ASN A 181 13.15 -18.99 -13.93
CA ASN A 181 14.54 -18.64 -14.23
C ASN A 181 15.55 -19.52 -13.48
N LYS A 182 15.21 -19.98 -12.27
CA LYS A 182 16.03 -20.97 -11.54
C LYS A 182 16.03 -22.34 -12.20
N ARG A 183 14.94 -22.74 -12.86
CA ARG A 183 14.83 -24.03 -13.58
C ARG A 183 15.53 -24.03 -14.95
N ARG A 184 15.80 -22.85 -15.51
CA ARG A 184 16.48 -22.68 -16.80
C ARG A 184 18.00 -22.54 -16.67
N LYS A 185 18.52 -22.43 -15.45
CA LYS A 185 19.95 -22.47 -15.12
C LYS A 185 20.33 -23.88 -14.70
#